data_AF-A0A3R7NYC0-F1
#
_entry.id   AF-A0A3R7NYC0-F1
#
_cell.length_a   1.000
_cell.length_b   1.000
_cell.length_c   1.000
_cell.angle_alpha   90.00
_cell.angle_beta   90.00
_cell.angle_gamma   90.00
#
_symmetry.space_group_name_H-M   'P 1'
#
loop_
_entity.id
_entity.type
_entity.pdbx_description
1 polymer ?
#
loop_
_entity_poly.entity_id
_entity_poly.type
_entity_poly.pdbx_seq_one_letter_code
_entity_poly.pdbx_strand_id
1 'polypeptide(L)'
;MNVIINDRPCSAVLGEKLTDVAQENRCHVGYVCGGHGICQTCYVTVLEGGELLSPLSDVEQAFLSEKQIRDGGRLACQATIEKEGTIRVLSRPEEVRRMLLSNPLSLFSYGAEMGKAAAERFVPGVSNVIDRITSGEINSREKLGDVLHGIGSAIQFSASSAADAIPFREQLQGLLDVIKRVSPFSLPGAAQVSEAVERVTLTVSGQQTPAEPAPELEPLTVSVKPRRQPKESVSELEVLGFRTADKMTRAGITTVAGLLGQGKSPQQRKKLAAELELEEHELLSIINSADLCRIQGIGMKTAGLLEATGVDTVPELSHRNPDHLYRKMKDINAKEKILSTLPGRQEVARWIAEAKKLPRVLTY
;
A
#
# COMPACT_ATOMS: atom_id res chain seq x y z
N MET A 1 26.68 -14.37 4.15
CA MET A 1 25.20 -14.40 4.21
C MET A 1 24.62 -14.06 2.85
N ASN A 2 23.34 -14.39 2.57
CA ASN A 2 22.73 -14.16 1.26
C ASN A 2 21.59 -13.15 1.37
N VAL A 3 21.86 -11.86 1.13
CA VAL A 3 20.83 -10.82 1.09
C VAL A 3 20.47 -10.55 -0.35
N ILE A 4 19.18 -10.52 -0.67
CA ILE A 4 18.67 -10.20 -2.00
C ILE A 4 17.73 -9.01 -1.85
N ILE A 5 18.10 -7.88 -2.46
CA ILE A 5 17.32 -6.64 -2.45
C ILE A 5 16.89 -6.36 -3.89
N ASN A 6 15.59 -6.28 -4.15
CA ASN A 6 15.06 -6.06 -5.52
C ASN A 6 15.64 -7.06 -6.55
N ASP A 7 15.62 -8.36 -6.21
CA ASP A 7 16.21 -9.48 -6.97
C ASP A 7 17.73 -9.40 -7.21
N ARG A 8 18.43 -8.45 -6.60
CA ARG A 8 19.89 -8.35 -6.71
C ARG A 8 20.56 -8.96 -5.48
N PRO A 9 21.47 -9.92 -5.67
CA PRO A 9 22.29 -10.42 -4.57
C PRO A 9 23.19 -9.29 -4.07
N CYS A 10 23.27 -9.15 -2.75
CA CYS A 10 24.02 -8.12 -2.06
C CYS A 10 25.04 -8.75 -1.11
N SER A 11 26.24 -8.17 -1.07
CA SER A 11 27.20 -8.47 -0.01
C SER A 11 26.72 -7.82 1.28
N ALA A 12 26.70 -8.58 2.36
CA ALA A 12 26.28 -8.11 3.67
C ALA A 12 27.02 -8.88 4.77
N VAL A 13 27.13 -8.26 5.94
CA VAL A 13 27.75 -8.79 7.15
C VAL A 13 26.73 -8.77 8.30
N LEU A 14 26.89 -9.70 9.25
CA LEU A 14 26.10 -9.68 10.47
C LEU A 14 26.32 -8.37 11.23
N GLY A 15 25.24 -7.82 11.77
CA GLY A 15 25.22 -6.53 12.46
C GLY A 15 24.97 -5.32 11.55
N GLU A 16 24.95 -5.49 10.22
CA GLU A 16 24.63 -4.40 9.30
C GLU A 16 23.12 -4.16 9.22
N LYS A 17 22.74 -2.90 8.96
CA LYS A 17 21.36 -2.55 8.64
C LYS A 17 21.08 -2.78 7.18
N LEU A 18 19.84 -3.15 6.85
CA LEU A 18 19.42 -3.36 5.46
C LEU A 18 19.61 -2.12 4.58
N THR A 19 19.49 -0.91 5.15
CA THR A 19 19.75 0.34 4.42
C THR A 19 21.22 0.51 4.04
N ASP A 20 22.16 0.07 4.88
CA ASP A 20 23.59 0.17 4.61
C ASP A 20 23.98 -0.83 3.52
N VAL A 21 23.51 -2.08 3.65
CA VAL A 21 23.62 -3.11 2.61
C VAL A 21 23.06 -2.63 1.27
N ALA A 22 21.89 -2.00 1.26
CA ALA A 22 21.29 -1.47 0.03
C ALA A 22 22.15 -0.36 -0.61
N GLN A 23 22.72 0.54 0.19
CA GLN A 23 23.55 1.63 -0.32
C GLN A 23 24.86 1.11 -0.91
N GLU A 24 25.56 0.23 -0.20
CA GLU A 24 26.84 -0.34 -0.65
C GLU A 24 26.70 -1.14 -1.94
N ASN A 25 25.61 -1.88 -2.07
CA ASN A 25 25.30 -2.69 -3.25
C ASN A 25 24.52 -1.92 -4.33
N ARG A 26 24.31 -0.60 -4.15
CA ARG A 26 23.59 0.28 -5.09
C ARG A 26 22.20 -0.26 -5.46
N CYS A 27 21.52 -0.83 -4.49
CA CYS A 27 20.15 -1.29 -4.61
C CYS A 27 19.19 -0.14 -4.27
N HIS A 28 18.12 -0.01 -5.06
CA HIS A 28 17.21 1.12 -4.92
C HIS A 28 16.30 0.96 -3.69
N VAL A 29 16.74 1.51 -2.56
CA VAL A 29 15.97 1.68 -1.32
C VAL A 29 16.12 3.14 -0.89
N GLY A 30 15.02 3.81 -0.56
CA GLY A 30 15.08 5.22 -0.17
C GLY A 30 15.78 5.41 1.18
N TYR A 31 16.42 6.56 1.37
CA TYR A 31 17.14 6.87 2.62
C TYR A 31 17.12 8.37 2.93
N VAL A 32 16.01 9.06 2.62
CA VAL A 32 15.93 10.54 2.63
C VAL A 32 16.38 11.17 3.96
N CYS A 33 16.09 10.52 5.08
CA CYS A 33 16.50 11.02 6.39
C CYS A 33 17.88 10.53 6.86
N GLY A 34 18.70 9.91 6.01
CA GLY A 34 20.00 9.35 6.41
C GLY A 34 19.91 8.21 7.43
N GLY A 35 18.78 7.51 7.50
CA GLY A 35 18.60 6.36 8.39
C GLY A 35 18.25 6.67 9.84
N HIS A 36 17.87 7.92 10.15
CA HIS A 36 17.49 8.33 11.51
C HIS A 36 16.09 7.88 11.94
N GLY A 37 15.33 7.19 11.08
CA GLY A 37 14.02 6.69 11.45
C GLY A 37 12.99 7.79 11.73
N ILE A 38 13.01 8.86 10.92
CA ILE A 38 12.06 9.98 11.00
C ILE A 38 11.13 10.04 9.77
N CYS A 39 11.31 9.12 8.82
CA CYS A 39 10.50 9.00 7.61
C CYS A 39 10.36 7.53 7.20
N GLN A 40 9.48 7.24 6.23
CA GLN A 40 9.20 5.89 5.73
C GLN A 40 9.83 5.61 4.35
N THR A 41 10.75 6.45 3.87
CA THR A 41 11.32 6.30 2.51
C THR A 41 12.16 5.03 2.33
N CYS A 42 12.71 4.51 3.43
CA CYS A 42 13.44 3.24 3.49
C CYS A 42 12.54 2.01 3.70
N TYR A 43 11.22 2.16 3.54
CA TYR A 43 10.31 1.03 3.67
C TYR A 43 10.67 -0.07 2.68
N VAL A 44 10.75 -1.29 3.20
CA VAL A 44 10.90 -2.51 2.42
C VAL A 44 9.92 -3.56 2.92
N THR A 45 9.47 -4.43 2.03
CA THR A 45 8.72 -5.63 2.37
C THR A 45 9.68 -6.82 2.42
N VAL A 46 9.77 -7.47 3.58
CA VAL A 46 10.53 -8.71 3.75
C VAL A 46 9.71 -9.88 3.21
N LEU A 47 10.20 -10.49 2.13
CA LEU A 47 9.59 -11.66 1.52
C LEU A 47 9.99 -12.93 2.26
N GLU A 48 11.27 -13.04 2.62
CA GLU A 48 11.91 -14.22 3.23
C GLU A 48 12.98 -13.78 4.24
N GLY A 49 13.18 -14.55 5.31
CA GLY A 49 14.24 -14.31 6.29
C GLY A 49 13.96 -13.20 7.30
N GLY A 50 12.69 -12.95 7.64
CA GLY A 50 12.33 -11.90 8.61
C GLY A 50 12.80 -12.20 10.04
N GLU A 51 12.89 -13.48 10.39
CA GLU A 51 13.39 -14.02 11.66
C GLU A 51 14.90 -13.90 11.86
N LEU A 52 15.61 -13.55 10.78
CA LEU A 52 17.06 -13.29 10.75
C LEU A 52 17.38 -11.82 11.07
N LEU A 53 16.37 -10.96 11.05
CA LEU A 53 16.48 -9.54 11.37
C LEU A 53 16.20 -9.28 12.85
N SER A 54 16.66 -8.13 13.31
CA SER A 54 16.33 -7.57 14.63
C SER A 54 14.80 -7.47 14.82
N PRO A 55 14.33 -7.58 16.08
CA PRO A 55 12.92 -7.33 16.39
C PRO A 55 12.49 -5.92 15.98
N LEU A 56 11.17 -5.73 15.83
CA LEU A 56 10.62 -4.42 15.48
C LEU A 56 10.99 -3.37 16.53
N SER A 57 11.66 -2.31 16.09
CA SER A 57 11.98 -1.19 16.98
C SER A 57 10.75 -0.37 17.34
N ASP A 58 10.86 0.45 18.39
CA ASP A 58 9.88 1.46 18.78
C ASP A 58 9.58 2.43 17.62
N VAL A 59 10.61 2.82 16.86
CA VAL A 59 10.49 3.64 15.65
C VAL A 59 9.66 2.93 14.59
N GLU A 60 9.95 1.65 14.31
CA GLU A 60 9.16 0.88 13.34
C GLU A 60 7.71 0.76 13.77
N GLN A 61 7.46 0.51 15.05
CA GLN A 61 6.10 0.43 15.60
C GLN A 61 5.36 1.77 15.56
N ALA A 62 6.07 2.89 15.67
CA ALA A 62 5.48 4.23 15.56
C ALA A 62 5.08 4.57 14.12
N PHE A 63 5.88 4.14 13.14
CA PHE A 63 5.68 4.51 11.74
C PHE A 63 4.93 3.46 10.91
N LEU A 64 4.93 2.17 11.24
CA LEU A 64 4.34 1.12 10.38
C LEU A 64 3.00 0.65 10.89
N SER A 65 1.93 0.68 10.08
CA SER A 65 0.62 0.14 10.48
C SER A 65 0.70 -1.35 10.84
N GLU A 66 -0.22 -1.84 11.66
CA GLU A 66 -0.26 -3.27 12.02
C GLU A 66 -0.39 -4.16 10.78
N LYS A 67 -1.14 -3.70 9.77
CA LYS A 67 -1.23 -4.37 8.48
C LYS A 67 0.14 -4.40 7.78
N GLN A 68 0.82 -3.25 7.68
CA GLN A 68 2.15 -3.20 7.06
C GLN A 68 3.15 -4.13 7.75
N ILE A 69 3.13 -4.18 9.09
CA ILE A 69 3.99 -5.08 9.86
C ILE A 69 3.67 -6.54 9.55
N ARG A 70 2.38 -6.91 9.54
CA ARG A 70 1.91 -8.26 9.19
C ARG A 70 2.32 -8.66 7.78
N ASP A 71 2.25 -7.72 6.85
CA ASP A 71 2.64 -7.89 5.46
C ASP A 71 4.17 -7.89 5.27
N GLY A 72 4.97 -7.95 6.34
CA GLY A 72 6.43 -8.03 6.30
C GLY A 72 7.13 -6.68 6.14
N GLY A 73 6.42 -5.58 6.32
CA GLY A 73 6.95 -4.23 6.24
C GLY A 73 7.99 -3.97 7.34
N ARG A 74 9.14 -3.46 6.93
CA ARG A 74 10.24 -3.01 7.80
C ARG A 74 10.74 -1.65 7.34
N LEU A 75 11.32 -0.89 8.25
CA LEU A 75 12.16 0.25 7.90
C LEU A 75 13.59 -0.28 7.76
N ALA A 76 14.13 -0.31 6.54
CA ALA A 76 15.45 -0.87 6.29
C ALA A 76 16.57 -0.21 7.13
N CYS A 77 16.37 1.04 7.57
CA CYS A 77 17.33 1.76 8.40
C CYS A 77 17.27 1.39 9.90
N GLN A 78 16.27 0.62 10.31
CA GLN A 78 16.09 0.13 11.68
C GLN A 78 16.23 -1.40 11.76
N ALA A 79 16.05 -2.10 10.63
CA ALA A 79 16.23 -3.54 10.53
C ALA A 79 17.72 -3.92 10.41
N THR A 80 18.25 -4.54 11.47
CA THR A 80 19.63 -5.05 11.54
C THR A 80 19.65 -6.55 11.29
N ILE A 81 20.66 -7.05 10.58
CA ILE A 81 20.85 -8.48 10.36
C ILE A 81 21.49 -9.10 11.60
N GLU A 82 20.81 -10.02 12.29
CA GLU A 82 21.31 -10.63 13.53
C GLU A 82 21.76 -12.09 13.35
N LYS A 83 21.20 -12.81 12.36
CA LYS A 83 21.48 -14.24 12.15
C LYS A 83 21.87 -14.52 10.72
N GLU A 84 22.64 -15.59 10.53
CA GLU A 84 23.00 -16.06 9.20
C GLU A 84 21.80 -16.74 8.50
N GLY A 85 21.67 -16.49 7.20
CA GLY A 85 20.69 -17.13 6.35
C GLY A 85 20.45 -16.35 5.06
N THR A 86 19.31 -16.61 4.43
CA THR A 86 18.85 -15.92 3.23
C THR A 86 17.79 -14.90 3.60
N ILE A 87 18.00 -13.64 3.24
CA ILE A 87 17.04 -12.56 3.45
C ILE A 87 16.67 -12.01 2.08
N ARG A 88 15.36 -11.97 1.79
CA ARG A 88 14.85 -11.37 0.55
C ARG A 88 13.93 -10.23 0.88
N VAL A 89 14.25 -9.06 0.33
CA VAL A 89 13.46 -7.84 0.54
C VAL A 89 13.16 -7.16 -0.78
N LEU A 90 12.01 -6.50 -0.81
CA LEU A 90 11.59 -5.69 -1.93
C LEU A 90 11.38 -4.26 -1.47
N SER A 91 11.91 -3.32 -2.24
CA SER A 91 11.66 -1.90 -2.03
C SER A 91 10.29 -1.52 -2.55
N ARG A 92 9.68 -0.51 -1.93
CA ARG A 92 8.42 0.06 -2.37
C ARG A 92 8.39 0.50 -3.85
N PRO A 93 9.42 1.15 -4.41
CA PRO A 93 9.45 1.45 -5.84
C PRO A 93 9.44 0.21 -6.73
N GLU A 94 10.10 -0.87 -6.32
CA GLU A 94 10.12 -2.12 -7.09
C GLU A 94 8.77 -2.85 -6.99
N GLU A 95 8.10 -2.84 -5.83
CA GLU A 95 6.71 -3.32 -5.70
C GLU A 95 5.78 -2.62 -6.69
N VAL A 96 5.83 -1.28 -6.70
CA VAL A 96 5.01 -0.45 -7.58
C VAL A 96 5.34 -0.71 -9.06
N ARG A 97 6.63 -0.86 -9.40
CA ARG A 97 7.07 -1.22 -10.75
C ARG A 97 6.48 -2.56 -11.18
N ARG A 98 6.54 -3.58 -10.33
CA ARG A 98 5.98 -4.91 -10.63
C ARG A 98 4.47 -4.86 -10.79
N MET A 99 3.77 -4.16 -9.90
CA MET A 99 2.33 -3.92 -9.99
C MET A 99 1.93 -3.24 -11.30
N LEU A 100 2.67 -2.20 -11.72
CA LEU A 100 2.46 -1.52 -13.00
C LEU A 100 2.55 -2.47 -14.20
N LEU A 101 3.51 -3.41 -14.16
CA LEU A 101 3.76 -4.33 -15.26
C LEU A 101 2.83 -5.55 -15.25
N SER A 102 2.37 -6.01 -14.09
CA SER A 102 1.50 -7.17 -13.96
C SER A 102 0.02 -6.82 -14.02
N ASN A 103 -0.42 -5.81 -13.27
CA ASN A 103 -1.78 -5.32 -13.25
C ASN A 103 -1.85 -3.85 -12.80
N PRO A 104 -1.91 -2.88 -13.72
CA PRO A 104 -1.89 -1.45 -13.38
C PRO A 104 -3.10 -0.99 -12.55
N LEU A 105 -4.21 -1.74 -12.52
CA LEU A 105 -5.37 -1.40 -11.68
C LEU A 105 -5.12 -1.62 -10.18
N SER A 106 -4.17 -2.50 -9.83
CA SER A 106 -3.76 -2.77 -8.45
C SER A 106 -3.24 -1.52 -7.73
N LEU A 107 -2.69 -0.56 -8.49
CA LEU A 107 -2.16 0.69 -7.98
C LEU A 107 -3.20 1.54 -7.25
N PHE A 108 -4.47 1.49 -7.65
CA PHE A 108 -5.52 2.28 -7.00
C PHE A 108 -5.80 1.76 -5.59
N SER A 109 -5.95 0.43 -5.44
CA SER A 109 -6.10 -0.19 -4.12
C SER A 109 -4.87 -0.01 -3.26
N TYR A 110 -3.69 -0.18 -3.85
CA TYR A 110 -2.42 0.03 -3.17
C TYR A 110 -2.28 1.47 -2.66
N GLY A 111 -2.60 2.47 -3.51
CA GLY A 111 -2.56 3.88 -3.14
C GLY A 111 -3.53 4.22 -2.01
N ALA A 112 -4.77 3.71 -2.06
CA ALA A 112 -5.76 3.90 -0.99
C ALA A 112 -5.28 3.29 0.34
N GLU A 113 -4.68 2.10 0.29
CA GLU A 113 -4.12 1.43 1.45
C GLU A 113 -2.96 2.22 2.07
N MET A 114 -2.02 2.69 1.26
CA MET A 114 -0.90 3.51 1.73
C MET A 114 -1.38 4.81 2.35
N GLY A 115 -2.40 5.45 1.76
CA GLY A 115 -3.03 6.65 2.32
C GLY A 115 -3.63 6.40 3.70
N LYS A 116 -4.35 5.28 3.88
CA LYS A 116 -4.91 4.87 5.17
C LYS A 116 -3.80 4.63 6.21
N ALA A 117 -2.78 3.85 5.85
CA ALA A 117 -1.67 3.55 6.75
C ALA A 117 -0.89 4.80 7.19
N ALA A 118 -0.67 5.74 6.26
CA ALA A 118 -0.02 7.02 6.57
C ALA A 118 -0.86 7.87 7.53
N ALA A 119 -2.18 7.95 7.33
CA ALA A 119 -3.07 8.67 8.22
C ALA A 119 -3.10 8.07 9.64
N GLU A 120 -3.16 6.74 9.75
CA GLU A 120 -3.13 6.02 11.03
C GLU A 120 -1.83 6.23 11.81
N ARG A 121 -0.69 6.33 11.11
CA ARG A 121 0.65 6.42 11.74
C ARG A 121 1.21 7.83 11.84
N PHE A 122 0.48 8.85 11.36
CA PHE A 122 0.95 10.23 11.42
C PHE A 122 1.17 10.71 12.85
N VAL A 123 0.15 10.61 13.72
CA VAL A 123 0.25 11.09 15.11
C VAL A 123 1.30 10.30 15.91
N PRO A 124 1.30 8.95 15.92
CA PRO A 124 2.33 8.19 16.64
C PRO A 124 3.74 8.46 16.12
N GLY A 125 3.92 8.57 14.80
CA GLY A 125 5.22 8.86 14.19
C GLY A 125 5.75 10.24 14.61
N VAL A 126 4.91 11.28 14.58
CA VAL A 126 5.30 12.62 15.02
C VAL A 126 5.65 12.64 16.51
N SER A 127 4.83 12.01 17.36
CA SER A 127 5.12 11.93 18.80
C SER A 127 6.44 11.21 19.09
N ASN A 128 6.69 10.06 18.46
CA ASN A 128 7.97 9.34 18.61
C ASN A 128 9.18 10.21 18.22
N VAL A 129 9.08 10.97 17.12
CA VAL A 129 10.17 11.89 16.74
C VAL A 129 10.37 12.99 17.76
N ILE A 130 9.30 13.59 18.29
CA ILE A 130 9.38 14.62 19.34
C ILE A 130 10.05 14.05 20.59
N ASP A 131 9.62 12.88 21.05
CA ASP A 131 10.16 12.22 22.25
C ASP A 131 11.67 11.93 22.10
N ARG A 132 12.11 11.53 20.90
CA ARG A 132 13.53 11.26 20.62
C ARG A 132 14.38 12.52 20.48
N ILE A 133 13.77 13.64 20.09
CA ILE A 133 14.43 14.95 20.11
C ILE A 133 14.57 15.42 21.56
N THR A 134 13.52 15.28 22.39
CA THR A 134 13.54 15.70 23.79
C THR A 134 14.44 14.83 24.65
N SER A 135 14.57 13.53 24.35
CA SER A 135 15.50 12.61 25.02
C SER A 135 16.96 12.79 24.61
N GLY A 136 17.23 13.57 23.55
CA GLY A 136 18.59 13.82 23.05
C GLY A 136 19.17 12.70 22.18
N GLU A 137 18.37 11.69 21.82
CA GLU A 137 18.78 10.63 20.88
C GLU A 137 19.06 11.16 19.48
N ILE A 138 18.44 12.28 19.11
CA ILE A 138 18.66 12.98 17.85
C ILE A 138 19.50 14.25 18.12
N ASN A 139 20.82 14.14 17.93
CA ASN A 139 21.76 15.25 18.15
C ASN A 139 21.55 16.39 17.12
N SER A 140 21.06 17.53 17.63
CA SER A 140 20.42 18.61 16.87
C SER A 140 21.33 19.59 16.11
N ARG A 141 22.67 19.44 16.08
CA ARG A 141 23.54 20.51 15.51
C ARG A 141 24.30 20.21 14.22
N GLU A 142 24.80 19.01 13.98
CA GLU A 142 25.53 18.71 12.73
C GLU A 142 24.67 18.02 11.67
N LYS A 143 23.56 17.38 12.06
CA LYS A 143 22.75 16.52 11.15
C LYS A 143 21.37 17.10 10.80
N LEU A 144 20.98 18.20 11.44
CA LEU A 144 19.75 18.93 11.14
C LEU A 144 19.85 19.71 9.81
N GLY A 145 21.07 20.08 9.41
CA GLY A 145 21.34 20.81 8.16
C GLY A 145 20.95 20.00 6.92
N ASP A 146 21.30 18.72 6.87
CA ASP A 146 20.99 17.83 5.75
C ASP A 146 19.47 17.55 5.65
N VAL A 147 18.81 17.43 6.80
CA VAL A 147 17.36 17.22 6.89
C VAL A 147 16.59 18.50 6.52
N LEU A 148 17.03 19.68 6.99
CA LEU A 148 16.42 20.98 6.65
C LEU A 148 16.56 21.32 5.16
N HIS A 149 17.69 20.98 4.54
CA HIS A 149 17.89 21.23 3.11
C HIS A 149 17.00 20.34 2.23
N GLY A 150 16.74 19.11 2.66
CA GLY A 150 15.81 18.18 2.00
C GLY A 150 14.33 18.53 2.24
N ILE A 151 13.98 18.92 3.47
CA ILE A 151 12.60 19.25 3.86
C ILE A 151 12.17 20.64 3.36
N GLY A 152 13.06 21.64 3.31
CA GLY A 152 12.73 22.97 2.82
C GLY A 152 12.20 22.97 1.38
N SER A 153 12.79 22.13 0.53
CA SER A 153 12.35 21.93 -0.86
C SER A 153 10.99 21.22 -0.94
N ALA A 154 10.72 20.28 -0.02
CA ALA A 154 9.46 19.54 0.04
C ALA A 154 8.30 20.36 0.62
N ILE A 155 8.55 21.21 1.63
CA ILE A 155 7.56 22.11 2.22
C ILE A 155 7.17 23.20 1.21
N GLN A 156 8.13 23.77 0.47
CA GLN A 156 7.83 24.74 -0.59
C GLN A 156 6.89 24.16 -1.66
N PHE A 157 7.09 22.89 -2.01
CA PHE A 157 6.29 22.17 -3.00
C PHE A 157 4.91 21.73 -2.47
N SER A 158 4.80 21.41 -1.18
CA SER A 158 3.54 21.00 -0.55
C SER A 158 2.67 22.18 -0.10
N ALA A 159 3.26 23.33 0.24
CA ALA A 159 2.53 24.54 0.57
C ALA A 159 1.77 25.13 -0.63
N SER A 160 2.25 24.96 -1.86
CA SER A 160 1.56 25.40 -3.08
C SER A 160 0.44 24.46 -3.54
N SER A 161 0.27 23.28 -2.95
CA SER A 161 -0.71 22.27 -3.41
C SER A 161 -1.69 21.78 -2.33
N ALA A 162 -1.44 22.07 -1.05
CA ALA A 162 -2.23 21.49 0.05
C ALA A 162 -3.12 22.50 0.81
N ALA A 163 -3.25 23.74 0.34
CA ALA A 163 -4.08 24.74 1.03
C ALA A 163 -5.60 24.54 0.82
N ASP A 164 -6.02 23.83 -0.23
CA ASP A 164 -7.44 23.74 -0.62
C ASP A 164 -8.13 22.40 -0.30
N ALA A 165 -7.41 21.40 0.26
CA ALA A 165 -7.92 20.02 0.33
C ALA A 165 -7.78 19.29 1.68
N ILE A 166 -7.62 19.99 2.82
CA ILE A 166 -7.46 19.32 4.13
C ILE A 166 -8.68 19.57 5.05
N PRO A 167 -9.41 18.52 5.48
CA PRO A 167 -10.65 18.64 6.27
C PRO A 167 -10.45 18.93 7.77
N PHE A 168 -9.25 19.35 8.20
CA PHE A 168 -8.92 19.58 9.62
C PHE A 168 -8.16 20.91 9.84
N ARG A 169 -8.50 21.94 9.06
CA ARG A 169 -7.86 23.27 9.05
C ARG A 169 -7.69 23.89 10.44
N GLU A 170 -8.66 23.69 11.33
CA GLU A 170 -8.66 24.26 12.68
C GLU A 170 -7.65 23.58 13.62
N GLN A 171 -7.47 22.26 13.53
CA GLN A 171 -6.46 21.54 14.32
C GLN A 171 -5.04 21.84 13.82
N LEU A 172 -4.88 22.05 12.52
CA LEU A 172 -3.59 22.45 11.94
C LEU A 172 -3.17 23.85 12.41
N GLN A 173 -4.12 24.78 12.51
CA GLN A 173 -3.87 26.13 13.05
C GLN A 173 -3.48 26.09 14.53
N GLY A 174 -4.17 25.29 15.35
CA GLY A 174 -3.79 25.12 16.76
C GLY A 174 -2.37 24.57 16.94
N LEU A 175 -1.96 23.63 16.09
CA LEU A 175 -0.60 23.08 16.08
C LEU A 175 0.44 24.11 15.60
N LEU A 176 0.11 24.89 14.57
CA LEU A 176 0.95 26.00 14.06
C LEU A 176 1.18 27.08 15.12
N ASP A 177 0.18 27.40 15.94
CA ASP A 177 0.30 28.39 17.00
C ASP A 177 1.14 27.89 18.18
N VAL A 178 1.09 26.59 18.49
CA VAL A 178 1.98 25.96 19.47
C VAL A 178 3.43 25.98 18.95
N ILE A 179 3.66 25.64 17.68
CA ILE A 179 4.98 25.69 17.04
C ILE A 179 5.55 27.12 17.07
N LYS A 180 4.72 28.14 16.83
CA LYS A 180 5.14 29.55 16.93
C LYS A 180 5.46 29.99 18.36
N ARG A 181 4.76 29.44 19.37
CA ARG A 181 4.99 29.77 20.79
C ARG A 181 6.22 29.09 21.39
N VAL A 182 6.64 27.95 20.83
CA VAL A 182 7.73 27.12 21.37
C VAL A 182 9.04 27.29 20.56
N SER A 183 9.01 27.99 19.43
CA SER A 183 10.21 28.33 18.65
C SER A 183 11.02 29.48 19.30
N PRO A 184 12.31 29.28 19.64
CA PRO A 184 13.17 30.32 20.22
C PRO A 184 13.78 31.28 19.17
N PHE A 185 13.39 31.18 17.90
CA PHE A 185 13.88 32.04 16.83
C PHE A 185 12.77 32.92 16.27
N SER A 186 12.80 34.22 16.64
CA SER A 186 12.21 35.26 15.81
C SER A 186 12.99 35.34 14.50
N LEU A 187 12.35 35.02 13.38
CA LEU A 187 12.85 35.36 12.05
C LEU A 187 12.93 36.90 11.93
N PRO A 188 14.07 37.50 11.63
CA PRO A 188 14.12 38.90 11.21
C PRO A 188 13.51 39.01 9.82
N GLY A 189 12.45 39.81 9.68
CA GLY A 189 11.83 40.11 8.39
C GLY A 189 10.34 39.82 8.26
N ALA A 190 9.56 39.93 9.34
CA ALA A 190 8.11 40.12 9.23
C ALA A 190 7.82 41.60 8.92
N ALA A 191 8.11 42.04 7.70
CA ALA A 191 7.54 43.27 7.18
C ALA A 191 6.25 42.91 6.44
N GLN A 192 5.15 43.54 6.86
CA GLN A 192 3.87 43.50 6.16
C GLN A 192 4.08 43.91 4.70
N VAL A 193 3.68 43.07 3.75
CA VAL A 193 3.52 43.50 2.35
C VAL A 193 2.05 43.31 1.97
N SER A 194 1.44 44.47 1.77
CA SER A 194 0.08 44.72 1.27
C SER A 194 -0.21 43.97 -0.02
N GLU A 195 -1.49 43.62 -0.20
CA GLU A 195 -2.09 43.28 -1.49
C GLU A 195 -1.76 44.35 -2.54
N ALA A 196 -1.13 43.93 -3.64
CA ALA A 196 -1.31 44.41 -5.01
C ALA A 196 -0.24 43.74 -5.90
N VAL A 197 -0.63 42.69 -6.63
CA VAL A 197 0.24 42.11 -7.65
C VAL A 197 0.16 43.00 -8.90
N GLU A 198 1.12 43.91 -9.04
CA GLU A 198 1.36 44.62 -10.30
C GLU A 198 2.13 43.68 -11.24
N ARG A 199 1.52 43.36 -12.39
CA ARG A 199 2.13 42.50 -13.42
C ARG A 199 3.26 43.26 -14.11
N VAL A 200 4.50 42.94 -13.77
CA VAL A 200 5.66 43.37 -14.57
C VAL A 200 5.77 42.48 -15.80
N THR A 201 5.58 43.08 -16.98
CA THR A 201 5.75 42.42 -18.26
C THR A 201 7.23 42.48 -18.64
N LEU A 202 7.92 41.35 -18.64
CA LEU A 202 9.29 41.23 -19.16
C LEU A 202 9.24 41.13 -20.69
N THR A 203 9.64 42.19 -21.38
CA THR A 203 9.88 42.17 -22.83
C THR A 203 11.28 41.63 -23.09
N VAL A 204 11.35 40.39 -23.58
CA VAL A 204 12.59 39.82 -24.13
C VAL A 204 12.61 40.12 -25.63
N SER A 205 13.54 40.99 -26.04
CA SER A 205 13.81 41.26 -27.45
C SER A 205 14.55 40.08 -28.09
N GLY A 206 13.79 39.09 -28.57
CA GLY A 206 14.27 38.06 -29.49
C GLY A 206 13.68 38.30 -30.87
N GLN A 207 14.52 38.45 -31.89
CA GLN A 207 14.12 38.62 -33.29
C GLN A 207 13.20 37.47 -33.73
N GLN A 208 11.94 37.79 -34.02
CA GLN A 208 10.98 36.87 -34.64
C GLN A 208 11.26 36.81 -36.15
N THR A 209 11.75 35.68 -36.62
CA THR A 209 11.55 35.27 -38.02
C THR A 209 10.09 34.82 -38.17
N PRO A 210 9.34 35.25 -39.21
CA PRO A 210 7.93 34.89 -39.33
C PRO A 210 7.76 33.38 -39.55
N ALA A 211 7.03 32.72 -38.65
CA ALA A 211 6.62 31.32 -38.81
C ALA A 211 5.39 31.24 -39.74
N GLU A 212 5.44 30.35 -40.72
CA GLU A 212 4.32 30.02 -41.61
C GLU A 212 3.11 29.49 -40.82
N PRO A 213 1.87 29.76 -41.27
CA PRO A 213 0.67 29.26 -40.63
C PRO A 213 0.55 27.73 -40.76
N ALA A 214 0.32 27.06 -39.63
CA ALA A 214 0.11 25.63 -39.55
C ALA A 214 -1.19 25.20 -40.26
N PRO A 215 -1.22 24.02 -40.91
CA PRO A 215 -2.39 23.54 -41.64
C PRO A 215 -3.51 23.11 -40.69
N GLU A 216 -4.73 23.43 -41.08
CA GLU A 216 -5.98 23.08 -40.41
C GLU A 216 -6.24 21.57 -40.59
N LEU A 217 -6.27 20.82 -39.48
CA LEU A 217 -6.49 19.37 -39.50
C LEU A 217 -7.99 19.05 -39.53
N GLU A 218 -8.43 18.39 -40.61
CA GLU A 218 -9.79 17.86 -40.73
C GLU A 218 -10.06 16.73 -39.71
N PRO A 219 -11.27 16.67 -39.12
CA PRO A 219 -11.59 15.66 -38.12
C PRO A 219 -11.75 14.26 -38.74
N LEU A 220 -10.82 13.37 -38.42
CA LEU A 220 -10.92 11.94 -38.72
C LEU A 220 -12.06 11.30 -37.92
N THR A 221 -13.11 10.89 -38.62
CA THR A 221 -14.20 10.10 -38.06
C THR A 221 -13.76 8.63 -37.92
N VAL A 222 -13.37 8.22 -36.71
CA VAL A 222 -13.07 6.83 -36.39
C VAL A 222 -14.38 6.09 -36.11
N SER A 223 -14.76 5.19 -37.02
CA SER A 223 -15.95 4.34 -36.87
C SER A 223 -15.71 3.28 -35.78
N VAL A 224 -16.23 3.52 -34.58
CA VAL A 224 -16.17 2.59 -33.45
C VAL A 224 -17.16 1.45 -33.69
N LYS A 225 -16.65 0.26 -34.04
CA LYS A 225 -17.42 -0.98 -33.99
C LYS A 225 -17.89 -1.25 -32.54
N PRO A 226 -19.07 -1.87 -32.33
CA PRO A 226 -19.66 -2.00 -31.00
C PRO A 226 -18.75 -2.80 -30.06
N ARG A 227 -18.58 -2.23 -28.85
CA ARG A 227 -17.84 -2.78 -27.70
C ARG A 227 -18.09 -4.29 -27.55
N ARG A 228 -17.03 -5.10 -27.68
CA ARG A 228 -16.95 -6.36 -26.94
C ARG A 228 -16.91 -6.00 -25.45
N GLN A 229 -17.72 -6.70 -24.65
CA GLN A 229 -17.83 -6.52 -23.21
C GLN A 229 -16.44 -6.54 -22.55
N PRO A 230 -16.17 -5.70 -21.53
CA PRO A 230 -14.91 -5.75 -20.80
C PRO A 230 -14.82 -7.08 -20.06
N LYS A 231 -13.75 -7.84 -20.30
CA LYS A 231 -13.31 -8.89 -19.39
C LYS A 231 -12.82 -8.18 -18.12
N GLU A 232 -13.66 -8.16 -17.09
CA GLU A 232 -13.25 -7.82 -15.73
C GLU A 232 -12.25 -8.88 -15.26
N SER A 233 -11.01 -8.48 -14.96
CA SER A 233 -10.19 -9.19 -13.99
C SER A 233 -9.08 -8.25 -13.52
N VAL A 234 -9.41 -7.42 -12.53
CA VAL A 234 -8.41 -7.09 -11.51
C VAL A 234 -7.92 -8.44 -10.98
N SER A 235 -6.61 -8.70 -10.93
CA SER A 235 -6.07 -9.96 -10.42
C SER A 235 -6.68 -10.22 -9.05
N GLU A 236 -7.66 -11.12 -8.98
CA GLU A 236 -8.53 -11.28 -7.80
C GLU A 236 -7.71 -11.63 -6.54
N LEU A 237 -6.51 -12.19 -6.74
CA LEU A 237 -5.53 -12.53 -5.72
C LEU A 237 -4.83 -11.33 -5.06
N GLU A 238 -4.96 -10.11 -5.58
CA GLU A 238 -4.37 -8.89 -4.99
C GLU A 238 -4.95 -8.55 -3.62
N VAL A 239 -6.15 -9.06 -3.33
CA VAL A 239 -6.81 -8.90 -2.03
C VAL A 239 -6.03 -9.59 -0.91
N LEU A 240 -5.21 -10.60 -1.26
CA LEU A 240 -4.44 -11.41 -0.32
C LEU A 240 -3.14 -10.74 0.16
N GLY A 241 -2.80 -9.55 -0.37
CA GLY A 241 -1.55 -8.86 -0.06
C GLY A 241 -0.37 -9.33 -0.92
N PHE A 242 0.65 -8.48 -1.02
CA PHE A 242 1.78 -8.68 -1.95
C PHE A 242 2.57 -9.97 -1.67
N ARG A 243 2.87 -10.28 -0.41
CA ARG A 243 3.62 -11.50 -0.05
C ARG A 243 2.90 -12.76 -0.48
N THR A 244 1.61 -12.88 -0.14
CA THR A 244 0.80 -14.05 -0.50
C THR A 244 0.65 -14.17 -2.01
N ALA A 245 0.41 -13.05 -2.70
CA ALA A 245 0.35 -13.04 -4.17
C ALA A 245 1.68 -13.43 -4.84
N ASP A 246 2.83 -12.99 -4.31
CA ASP A 246 4.16 -13.39 -4.81
C ASP A 246 4.42 -14.89 -4.61
N LYS A 247 4.12 -15.41 -3.40
CA LYS A 247 4.25 -16.85 -3.12
C LYS A 247 3.36 -17.70 -4.03
N MET A 248 2.10 -17.30 -4.23
CA MET A 248 1.18 -17.97 -5.15
C MET A 248 1.68 -17.92 -6.59
N THR A 249 2.20 -16.77 -7.05
CA THR A 249 2.76 -16.62 -8.39
C THR A 249 3.96 -17.53 -8.60
N ARG A 250 4.84 -17.66 -7.59
CA ARG A 250 5.99 -18.60 -7.62
C ARG A 250 5.56 -20.07 -7.67
N ALA A 251 4.46 -20.42 -7.03
CA ALA A 251 3.84 -21.75 -7.12
C ALA A 251 3.05 -21.96 -8.43
N GLY A 252 3.08 -21.00 -9.37
CA GLY A 252 2.35 -21.07 -10.64
C GLY A 252 0.84 -20.83 -10.51
N ILE A 253 0.39 -20.31 -9.36
CA ILE A 253 -1.01 -19.99 -9.09
C ILE A 253 -1.25 -18.50 -9.37
N THR A 254 -1.74 -18.21 -10.58
CA THR A 254 -2.03 -16.84 -11.02
C THR A 254 -3.53 -16.54 -11.14
N THR A 255 -4.39 -17.54 -10.93
CA THR A 255 -5.85 -17.42 -11.08
C THR A 255 -6.58 -18.10 -9.93
N VAL A 256 -7.77 -17.59 -9.62
CA VAL A 256 -8.67 -18.17 -8.60
C VAL A 256 -9.07 -19.61 -8.94
N ALA A 257 -9.31 -19.88 -10.22
CA ALA A 257 -9.58 -21.23 -10.70
C ALA A 257 -8.38 -22.19 -10.49
N GLY A 258 -7.16 -21.71 -10.72
CA GLY A 258 -5.93 -22.47 -10.44
C GLY A 258 -5.77 -22.78 -8.96
N LEU A 259 -6.00 -21.77 -8.12
CA LEU A 259 -5.96 -21.88 -6.66
C LEU A 259 -6.97 -22.91 -6.14
N LEU A 260 -8.24 -22.80 -6.56
CA LEU A 260 -9.29 -23.75 -6.20
C LEU A 260 -8.99 -25.17 -6.72
N GLY A 261 -8.41 -25.26 -7.92
CA GLY A 261 -7.98 -26.52 -8.53
C GLY A 261 -6.97 -27.29 -7.68
N GLN A 262 -6.03 -26.58 -7.05
CA GLN A 262 -4.97 -27.15 -6.23
C GLN A 262 -5.35 -27.34 -4.75
N GLY A 263 -6.47 -26.78 -4.28
CA GLY A 263 -6.87 -26.79 -2.87
C GLY A 263 -8.11 -27.64 -2.52
N LYS A 264 -8.56 -28.55 -3.38
CA LYS A 264 -9.88 -29.21 -3.21
C LYS A 264 -9.97 -30.11 -1.98
N SER A 265 -8.90 -30.84 -1.64
CA SER A 265 -8.89 -31.80 -0.54
C SER A 265 -8.01 -31.36 0.64
N PRO A 266 -8.23 -31.92 1.86
CA PRO A 266 -7.39 -31.62 3.01
C PRO A 266 -5.90 -31.94 2.78
N GLN A 267 -5.61 -33.04 2.09
CA GLN A 267 -4.23 -33.43 1.76
C GLN A 267 -3.57 -32.45 0.78
N GLN A 268 -4.33 -31.99 -0.22
CA GLN A 268 -3.86 -31.01 -1.19
C GLN A 268 -3.61 -29.66 -0.54
N ARG A 269 -4.53 -29.19 0.31
CA ARG A 269 -4.35 -27.96 1.09
C ARG A 269 -3.15 -28.04 2.01
N LYS A 270 -2.95 -29.16 2.72
CA LYS A 270 -1.78 -29.34 3.59
C LYS A 270 -0.47 -29.25 2.82
N LYS A 271 -0.40 -29.88 1.64
CA LYS A 271 0.77 -29.79 0.77
C LYS A 271 0.99 -28.36 0.27
N LEU A 272 -0.08 -27.71 -0.19
CA LEU A 272 -0.03 -26.35 -0.71
C LEU A 272 0.30 -25.32 0.38
N ALA A 273 -0.18 -25.51 1.60
CA ALA A 273 0.14 -24.67 2.76
C ALA A 273 1.63 -24.73 3.09
N ALA A 274 2.21 -25.94 3.06
CA ALA A 274 3.64 -26.12 3.24
C ALA A 274 4.46 -25.47 2.11
N GLU A 275 4.02 -25.58 0.87
CA GLU A 275 4.70 -24.98 -0.30
C GLU A 275 4.62 -23.44 -0.30
N LEU A 276 3.49 -22.88 0.12
CA LEU A 276 3.27 -21.44 0.23
C LEU A 276 3.73 -20.85 1.57
N GLU A 277 4.23 -21.68 2.50
CA GLU A 277 4.55 -21.28 3.87
C GLU A 277 3.43 -20.42 4.48
N LEU A 278 2.19 -20.92 4.38
CA LEU A 278 0.99 -20.33 4.97
C LEU A 278 0.43 -21.29 6.01
N GLU A 279 -0.25 -20.74 7.00
CA GLU A 279 -0.98 -21.56 7.98
C GLU A 279 -2.14 -22.29 7.30
N GLU A 280 -2.41 -23.55 7.70
CA GLU A 280 -3.45 -24.38 7.06
C GLU A 280 -4.85 -23.72 7.14
N HIS A 281 -5.12 -23.00 8.23
CA HIS A 281 -6.38 -22.28 8.43
C HIS A 281 -6.51 -21.06 7.50
N GLU A 282 -5.42 -20.33 7.28
CA GLU A 282 -5.37 -19.16 6.40
C GLU A 282 -5.57 -19.62 4.96
N LEU A 283 -4.87 -20.68 4.54
CA LEU A 283 -5.07 -21.25 3.21
C LEU A 283 -6.50 -21.76 3.02
N LEU A 284 -7.10 -22.41 4.02
CA LEU A 284 -8.49 -22.86 3.94
C LEU A 284 -9.46 -21.69 3.71
N SER A 285 -9.30 -20.59 4.46
CA SER A 285 -10.09 -19.37 4.27
C SER A 285 -9.96 -18.81 2.85
N ILE A 286 -8.74 -18.78 2.31
CA ILE A 286 -8.47 -18.32 0.94
C ILE A 286 -9.10 -19.26 -0.11
N ILE A 287 -9.02 -20.58 0.09
CA ILE A 287 -9.66 -21.57 -0.80
C ILE A 287 -11.19 -21.49 -0.73
N ASN A 288 -11.75 -21.28 0.46
CA ASN A 288 -13.18 -21.08 0.66
C ASN A 288 -13.67 -19.82 -0.06
N SER A 289 -12.92 -18.72 0.05
CA SER A 289 -13.16 -17.49 -0.73
C SER A 289 -13.08 -17.73 -2.24
N ALA A 290 -12.13 -18.55 -2.69
CA ALA A 290 -12.03 -18.98 -4.09
C ALA A 290 -13.23 -19.81 -4.57
N ASP A 291 -13.80 -20.65 -3.71
CA ASP A 291 -15.03 -21.39 -4.02
C ASP A 291 -16.24 -20.46 -4.13
N LEU A 292 -16.36 -19.45 -3.27
CA LEU A 292 -17.41 -18.44 -3.35
C LEU A 292 -17.36 -17.63 -4.67
N CYS A 293 -16.16 -17.37 -5.20
CA CYS A 293 -15.96 -16.67 -6.47
C CYS A 293 -16.49 -17.41 -7.70
N ARG A 294 -16.96 -18.66 -7.56
CA ARG A 294 -17.68 -19.38 -8.62
C ARG A 294 -19.05 -18.79 -8.92
N ILE A 295 -19.63 -18.03 -7.98
CA ILE A 295 -20.94 -17.38 -8.12
C ILE A 295 -20.76 -16.05 -8.85
N GLN A 296 -21.56 -15.80 -9.89
CA GLN A 296 -21.44 -14.56 -10.65
C GLN A 296 -21.66 -13.30 -9.79
N GLY A 297 -20.71 -12.37 -9.87
CA GLY A 297 -20.72 -11.12 -9.10
C GLY A 297 -20.03 -11.20 -7.73
N ILE A 298 -19.53 -12.37 -7.33
CA ILE A 298 -18.71 -12.51 -6.12
C ILE A 298 -17.23 -12.51 -6.52
N GLY A 299 -16.53 -11.39 -6.28
CA GLY A 299 -15.07 -11.34 -6.32
C GLY A 299 -14.44 -11.58 -4.95
N MET A 300 -13.12 -11.66 -4.89
CA MET A 300 -12.37 -11.96 -3.64
C MET A 300 -12.67 -11.00 -2.48
N LYS A 301 -12.83 -9.70 -2.76
CA LYS A 301 -13.20 -8.72 -1.70
C LYS A 301 -14.61 -8.97 -1.16
N THR A 302 -15.54 -9.35 -2.05
CA THR A 302 -16.91 -9.68 -1.67
C THR A 302 -16.95 -10.97 -0.87
N ALA A 303 -16.15 -11.97 -1.25
CA ALA A 303 -15.98 -13.20 -0.50
C ALA A 303 -15.42 -12.93 0.92
N GLY A 304 -14.40 -12.07 1.05
CA GLY A 304 -13.90 -11.65 2.36
C GLY A 304 -14.93 -10.92 3.23
N LEU A 305 -15.81 -10.10 2.64
CA LEU A 305 -16.94 -9.52 3.38
C LEU A 305 -17.95 -10.59 3.83
N LEU A 306 -18.25 -11.58 2.98
CA LEU A 306 -19.13 -12.71 3.33
C LEU A 306 -18.52 -13.53 4.47
N GLU A 307 -17.22 -13.80 4.44
CA GLU A 307 -16.50 -14.47 5.53
C GLU A 307 -16.61 -13.68 6.84
N ALA A 308 -16.39 -12.36 6.81
CA ALA A 308 -16.57 -11.50 7.98
C ALA A 308 -18.02 -11.54 8.51
N THR A 309 -19.01 -11.82 7.65
CA THR A 309 -20.41 -12.04 8.06
C THR A 309 -20.67 -13.44 8.63
N GLY A 310 -19.66 -14.32 8.65
CA GLY A 310 -19.74 -15.71 9.06
C GLY A 310 -20.32 -16.61 7.97
N VAL A 311 -20.07 -16.30 6.70
CA VAL A 311 -20.42 -17.12 5.53
C VAL A 311 -19.16 -17.35 4.72
N ASP A 312 -18.46 -18.43 5.01
CA ASP A 312 -17.18 -18.78 4.39
C ASP A 312 -17.34 -19.75 3.22
N THR A 313 -18.40 -20.57 3.17
CA THR A 313 -18.56 -21.61 2.14
C THR A 313 -19.82 -21.46 1.28
N VAL A 314 -19.78 -22.00 0.06
CA VAL A 314 -20.95 -22.05 -0.86
C VAL A 314 -22.15 -22.78 -0.23
N PRO A 315 -21.99 -23.95 0.42
CA PRO A 315 -23.10 -24.59 1.13
C PRO A 315 -23.70 -23.71 2.22
N GLU A 316 -22.89 -22.99 3.00
CA GLU A 316 -23.41 -22.07 4.01
C GLU A 316 -24.23 -20.95 3.39
N LEU A 317 -23.71 -20.32 2.34
CA LEU A 317 -24.42 -19.25 1.62
C LEU A 317 -25.78 -19.72 1.11
N SER A 318 -25.87 -20.96 0.61
CA SER A 318 -27.11 -21.54 0.08
C SER A 318 -28.25 -21.66 1.12
N HIS A 319 -27.91 -21.70 2.42
CA HIS A 319 -28.88 -21.82 3.51
C HIS A 319 -29.24 -20.47 4.15
N ARG A 320 -28.57 -19.36 3.77
CA ARG A 320 -28.82 -18.05 4.39
C ARG A 320 -30.13 -17.42 3.93
N ASN A 321 -30.68 -16.58 4.81
CA ASN A 321 -31.78 -15.68 4.46
C ASN A 321 -31.22 -14.40 3.81
N PRO A 322 -31.66 -14.02 2.60
CA PRO A 322 -31.12 -12.85 1.88
C PRO A 322 -31.21 -11.53 2.64
N ASP A 323 -32.28 -11.32 3.40
CA ASP A 323 -32.54 -10.06 4.10
C ASP A 323 -31.64 -9.89 5.32
N HIS A 324 -31.48 -10.99 6.05
CA HIS A 324 -30.61 -11.02 7.23
C HIS A 324 -29.14 -10.89 6.81
N LEU A 325 -28.75 -11.59 5.74
CA LEU A 325 -27.38 -11.51 5.22
C LEU A 325 -27.06 -10.09 4.73
N TYR A 326 -27.95 -9.49 3.93
CA TYR A 326 -27.74 -8.13 3.43
C TYR A 326 -27.61 -7.10 4.55
N ARG A 327 -28.46 -7.16 5.59
CA ARG A 327 -28.35 -6.27 6.77
C ARG A 327 -27.00 -6.46 7.46
N LYS A 328 -26.59 -7.70 7.71
CA LYS A 328 -25.32 -7.99 8.38
C LYS A 328 -24.11 -7.53 7.55
N MET A 329 -24.13 -7.74 6.23
CA MET A 329 -23.10 -7.23 5.32
C MET A 329 -23.01 -5.71 5.37
N LYS A 330 -24.15 -5.01 5.39
CA LYS A 330 -24.21 -3.56 5.50
C LYS A 330 -23.58 -3.07 6.81
N ASP A 331 -23.93 -3.70 7.93
CA ASP A 331 -23.44 -3.31 9.25
C ASP A 331 -21.93 -3.52 9.39
N ILE A 332 -21.41 -4.64 8.90
CA ILE A 332 -19.97 -4.93 8.91
C ILE A 332 -19.23 -3.99 7.97
N ASN A 333 -19.74 -3.77 6.76
CA ASN A 333 -19.08 -2.88 5.81
C ASN A 333 -19.07 -1.42 6.27
N ALA A 334 -20.06 -0.98 7.05
CA ALA A 334 -20.08 0.34 7.66
C ALA A 334 -18.96 0.52 8.72
N LYS A 335 -18.60 -0.55 9.43
CA LYS A 335 -17.52 -0.55 10.43
C LYS A 335 -16.14 -0.71 9.79
N GLU A 336 -15.99 -1.74 8.97
CA GLU A 336 -14.71 -2.20 8.44
C GLU A 336 -14.32 -1.55 7.10
N LYS A 337 -15.29 -0.95 6.38
CA LYS A 337 -15.09 -0.29 5.07
C LYS A 337 -14.37 -1.19 4.06
N ILE A 338 -14.77 -2.46 3.98
CA ILE A 338 -14.15 -3.49 3.13
C ILE A 338 -14.43 -3.24 1.64
N LEU A 339 -15.69 -2.97 1.29
CA LEU A 339 -16.14 -2.66 -0.06
C LEU A 339 -16.45 -1.18 -0.20
N SER A 340 -15.96 -0.58 -1.30
CA SER A 340 -16.31 0.78 -1.71
C SER A 340 -17.79 0.88 -2.15
N THR A 341 -18.31 -0.19 -2.73
CA THR A 341 -19.69 -0.27 -3.23
C THR A 341 -20.32 -1.55 -2.73
N LEU A 342 -21.41 -1.43 -1.96
CA LEU A 342 -22.11 -2.58 -1.39
C LEU A 342 -23.03 -3.21 -2.45
N PRO A 343 -23.05 -4.55 -2.58
CA PRO A 343 -24.02 -5.25 -3.42
C PRO A 343 -25.47 -4.98 -2.98
N GLY A 344 -26.40 -4.97 -3.93
CA GLY A 344 -27.81 -4.75 -3.64
C GLY A 344 -28.50 -5.96 -3.00
N ARG A 345 -29.63 -5.77 -2.29
CA ARG A 345 -30.42 -6.87 -1.70
C ARG A 345 -30.81 -7.95 -2.73
N GLN A 346 -31.18 -7.54 -3.93
CA GLN A 346 -31.55 -8.47 -5.01
C GLN A 346 -30.34 -9.26 -5.54
N GLU A 347 -29.15 -8.70 -5.46
CA GLU A 347 -27.91 -9.37 -5.84
C GLU A 347 -27.55 -10.45 -4.83
N VAL A 348 -27.62 -10.14 -3.53
CA VAL A 348 -27.46 -11.13 -2.46
C VAL A 348 -28.46 -12.28 -2.59
N ALA A 349 -29.72 -11.98 -2.93
CA ALA A 349 -30.72 -13.01 -3.18
C ALA A 349 -30.38 -13.89 -4.39
N ARG A 350 -29.82 -13.31 -5.47
CA ARG A 350 -29.33 -14.05 -6.64
C ARG A 350 -28.18 -14.98 -6.26
N TRP A 351 -27.22 -14.50 -5.49
CA TRP A 351 -26.09 -15.33 -5.02
C TRP A 351 -26.54 -16.56 -4.24
N ILE A 352 -27.49 -16.40 -3.32
CA ILE A 352 -28.05 -17.51 -2.54
C ILE A 352 -28.77 -18.51 -3.46
N ALA A 353 -29.51 -18.02 -4.46
CA ALA A 353 -30.20 -18.89 -5.42
C ALA A 353 -29.23 -19.65 -6.34
N GLU A 354 -28.10 -19.04 -6.70
CA GLU A 354 -27.04 -19.67 -7.49
C GLU A 354 -26.24 -20.67 -6.66
N ALA A 355 -25.91 -20.33 -5.40
CA ALA A 355 -25.24 -21.21 -4.45
C ALA A 355 -26.00 -22.54 -4.26
N LYS A 356 -27.33 -22.51 -4.24
CA LYS A 356 -28.19 -23.71 -4.16
C LYS A 356 -28.06 -24.65 -5.36
N LYS A 357 -27.65 -24.14 -6.52
CA LYS A 357 -27.52 -24.91 -7.77
C LYS A 357 -26.10 -25.42 -7.99
N LEU A 358 -25.12 -24.87 -7.28
CA LEU A 358 -23.72 -25.22 -7.47
C LEU A 358 -23.38 -26.53 -6.75
N PRO A 359 -22.65 -27.45 -7.40
CA PRO A 359 -22.15 -28.65 -6.74
C PRO A 359 -21.04 -28.29 -5.76
N ARG A 360 -20.96 -29.06 -4.67
CA ARG A 360 -19.87 -28.99 -3.70
C ARG A 360 -18.57 -29.47 -4.36
N VAL A 361 -17.54 -28.63 -4.32
CA VAL A 361 -16.22 -28.94 -4.91
C VAL A 361 -15.17 -29.22 -3.83
N LEU A 362 -15.29 -28.60 -2.65
CA LEU A 362 -14.36 -28.76 -1.54
C LEU A 362 -14.74 -29.91 -0.62
N THR A 363 -13.73 -30.69 -0.22
CA THR A 363 -13.81 -31.67 0.86
C THR A 363 -13.07 -31.16 2.08
N TYR A 364 -13.63 -31.40 3.27
CA TYR A 364 -13.15 -30.88 4.55
C TYR A 364 -12.63 -32.01 5.43
#